data_AF-A0A9E0BD55-F1
#
_entry.id   AF-A0A9E0BD55-F1
#
_cell.length_a   1.000
_cell.length_b   1.000
_cell.length_c   1.000
_cell.angle_alpha   90.00
_cell.angle_beta   90.00
_cell.angle_gamma   90.00
#
_symmetry.space_group_name_H-M   'P 1'
#
loop_
_entity.id
_entity.type
_entity.pdbx_description
1 polymer ?
#
loop_
_entity_poly.entity_id
_entity_poly.type
_entity_poly.pdbx_seq_one_letter_code
_entity_poly.pdbx_strand_id
1 'polypeptide(L)'
;METIKLSDALAMMDVVEGGMPKPFAITFVTSDEKRKSGGELIRVKERSATKYRDFVPGDERDFTGKGKAAFSKNPNHGVHATRNINIPGIAHIVKIHIRLITSFNGKKVYW
;
A
#
# COMPACT_ATOMS: atom_id res chain seq x y z
N MET A 1 2.23 -21.17 -10.00
CA MET A 1 1.85 -20.04 -9.13
C MET A 1 2.53 -18.81 -9.69
N GLU A 2 1.80 -17.76 -10.05
CA GLU A 2 2.37 -16.59 -10.71
C GLU A 2 3.17 -15.74 -9.70
N THR A 3 4.28 -15.17 -10.15
CA THR A 3 5.21 -14.40 -9.32
C THR A 3 5.32 -12.96 -9.81
N ILE A 4 5.60 -12.02 -8.90
CA ILE A 4 5.82 -10.61 -9.22
C ILE A 4 7.03 -10.09 -8.45
N LYS A 5 7.87 -9.29 -9.10
CA LYS A 5 8.99 -8.63 -8.43
C LYS A 5 8.45 -7.54 -7.51
N LEU A 6 9.08 -7.33 -6.36
CA LEU A 6 8.69 -6.29 -5.42
C LEU A 6 8.66 -4.90 -6.08
N SER A 7 9.62 -4.60 -6.97
CA SER A 7 9.63 -3.34 -7.74
C SER A 7 8.35 -3.13 -8.53
N ASP A 8 7.85 -4.19 -9.16
CA ASP A 8 6.69 -4.11 -10.04
C ASP A 8 5.41 -4.02 -9.21
N ALA A 9 5.34 -4.75 -8.09
CA ALA A 9 4.26 -4.61 -7.12
C ALA A 9 4.17 -3.17 -6.58
N LEU A 10 5.31 -2.55 -6.26
CA LEU A 10 5.36 -1.17 -5.79
C LEU A 10 4.95 -0.17 -6.88
N ALA A 11 5.37 -0.39 -8.13
CA ALA A 11 4.94 0.42 -9.26
C ALA A 11 3.42 0.34 -9.46
N MET A 12 2.83 -0.86 -9.32
CA MET A 12 1.38 -1.05 -9.40
C MET A 12 0.60 -0.34 -8.29
N MET A 13 1.20 -0.15 -7.10
CA MET A 13 0.57 0.64 -6.03
C MET A 13 0.47 2.15 -6.34
N ASP A 14 1.27 2.64 -7.29
CA ASP A 14 1.31 4.05 -7.70
C ASP A 14 0.46 4.33 -8.96
N VAL A 15 -0.14 3.30 -9.56
CA VAL A 15 -0.97 3.46 -10.76
C VAL A 15 -2.26 4.21 -10.43
N VAL A 16 -2.50 5.29 -11.18
CA VAL A 16 -3.74 6.07 -11.18
C VAL A 16 -4.37 5.95 -12.56
N GLU A 17 -5.63 5.54 -12.63
CA GLU A 17 -6.37 5.30 -13.86
C GLU A 17 -7.67 6.12 -13.81
N GLY A 18 -7.92 6.97 -14.81
CA GLY A 18 -9.11 7.84 -14.83
C GLY A 18 -9.17 8.84 -13.67
N GLY A 19 -8.02 9.27 -13.15
CA GLY A 19 -7.97 10.15 -11.98
C GLY A 19 -8.27 9.45 -10.66
N MET A 20 -8.39 8.12 -10.64
CA MET A 20 -8.60 7.34 -9.40
C MET A 20 -7.45 6.36 -9.15
N PRO A 21 -7.01 6.19 -7.89
CA PRO A 21 -5.97 5.23 -7.57
C PRO A 21 -6.47 3.81 -7.80
N LYS A 22 -5.68 3.00 -8.50
CA LYS A 22 -6.04 1.61 -8.77
C LYS A 22 -5.93 0.79 -7.49
N PRO A 23 -7.03 0.23 -6.98
CA PRO A 23 -6.98 -0.49 -5.73
C PRO A 23 -6.40 -1.90 -5.92
N PHE A 24 -5.75 -2.42 -4.89
CA PHE A 24 -5.02 -3.69 -4.95
C PHE A 24 -5.35 -4.62 -3.78
N ALA A 25 -5.05 -5.90 -3.97
CA ALA A 25 -5.03 -6.91 -2.93
C ALA A 25 -3.59 -7.10 -2.44
N ILE A 26 -3.39 -7.23 -1.14
CA ILE A 26 -2.06 -7.40 -0.57
C ILE A 26 -2.08 -8.34 0.63
N THR A 27 -1.06 -9.17 0.73
CA THR A 27 -0.79 -9.96 1.94
C THR A 27 0.58 -9.60 2.47
N PHE A 28 0.66 -9.31 3.77
CA PHE A 28 1.92 -8.97 4.42
C PHE A 28 1.98 -9.53 5.84
N VAL A 29 3.19 -9.68 6.35
CA VAL A 29 3.45 -10.09 7.73
C VAL A 29 3.55 -8.86 8.63
N THR A 30 2.94 -8.89 9.81
CA THR A 30 3.01 -7.80 10.80
C THR A 30 4.39 -7.75 11.46
N SER A 31 4.83 -6.55 11.79
CA SER A 31 6.04 -6.30 12.57
C SER A 31 5.85 -5.02 13.37
N ASP A 32 5.84 -5.15 14.70
CA ASP A 32 5.85 -4.04 15.65
C ASP A 32 7.16 -4.08 16.43
N GLU A 33 8.13 -3.28 15.99
CA GLU A 33 9.46 -3.19 16.61
C GLU A 33 9.39 -2.65 18.04
N LYS A 34 8.43 -1.78 18.35
CA LYS A 34 8.31 -1.15 19.67
C LYS A 34 7.81 -2.15 20.70
N ARG A 35 6.78 -2.93 20.33
CA ARG A 35 6.19 -3.96 21.19
C ARG A 35 6.90 -5.31 21.08
N LYS A 36 7.90 -5.43 20.20
CA LYS A 36 8.62 -6.67 19.89
C LYS A 36 7.65 -7.82 19.57
N SER A 37 6.59 -7.51 18.83
CA SER A 37 5.56 -8.45 18.43
C SER A 37 5.34 -8.40 16.92
N GLY A 38 4.69 -9.42 16.37
CA GLY A 38 4.47 -9.54 14.93
C GLY A 38 4.43 -11.00 14.50
N GLY A 39 4.59 -11.23 13.20
CA GLY A 39 4.52 -12.57 12.61
C GLY A 39 3.12 -12.98 12.16
N GLU A 40 2.11 -12.14 12.37
CA GLU A 40 0.75 -12.40 11.91
C GLU A 40 0.64 -12.10 10.42
N LEU A 41 -0.06 -12.96 9.68
CA LEU A 41 -0.30 -12.77 8.26
C LEU A 41 -1.59 -11.99 8.05
N ILE A 42 -1.47 -10.71 7.66
CA ILE A 42 -2.63 -9.90 7.29
C ILE A 42 -2.92 -10.07 5.80
N ARG A 43 -4.17 -10.43 5.50
CA ARG A 43 -4.69 -10.56 4.13
C ARG A 43 -5.72 -9.47 3.87
N VAL A 44 -5.35 -8.49 3.04
CA VAL A 44 -6.29 -7.51 2.53
C VAL A 44 -6.89 -8.04 1.24
N LYS A 45 -8.17 -8.40 1.31
CA LYS A 45 -8.91 -8.96 0.18
C LYS A 45 -9.15 -7.90 -0.92
N GLU A 46 -9.58 -8.41 -2.06
CA GLU A 46 -9.52 -7.80 -3.39
C GLU A 46 -9.82 -6.30 -3.47
N ARG A 47 -8.99 -5.59 -4.27
CA ARG A 47 -9.25 -4.23 -4.77
C ARG A 47 -9.75 -3.25 -3.71
N SER A 48 -9.20 -3.37 -2.51
CA SER A 48 -9.64 -2.58 -1.37
C SER A 48 -8.55 -1.60 -0.93
N ALA A 49 -7.28 -2.01 -0.97
CA ALA A 49 -6.20 -1.16 -0.50
C ALA A 49 -5.78 -0.13 -1.54
N THR A 50 -5.46 1.09 -1.07
CA THR A 50 -4.86 2.15 -1.89
C THR A 50 -3.74 2.84 -1.13
N LYS A 51 -2.83 3.54 -1.82
CA LYS A 51 -1.80 4.38 -1.16
C LYS A 51 -2.36 5.73 -0.70
N TYR A 52 -3.52 6.12 -1.22
CA TYR A 52 -4.04 7.48 -1.13
C TYR A 52 -5.02 7.61 0.04
N ARG A 53 -4.75 8.59 0.92
CA ARG A 53 -5.50 8.80 2.17
C ARG A 53 -6.96 9.16 1.92
N ASP A 54 -7.22 9.92 0.87
CA ASP A 54 -8.55 10.49 0.61
C ASP A 54 -9.46 9.57 -0.22
N PHE A 55 -8.99 8.35 -0.55
CA PHE A 55 -9.79 7.37 -1.30
C PHE A 55 -10.74 6.62 -0.37
N VAL A 56 -12.04 6.81 -0.58
CA VAL A 56 -13.12 5.98 -0.06
C VAL A 56 -13.78 5.31 -1.28
N PRO A 57 -14.00 3.98 -1.28
CA PRO A 57 -14.73 3.33 -2.38
C PRO A 57 -16.10 4.00 -2.59
N GLY A 58 -16.33 4.58 -3.78
CA GLY A 58 -17.57 5.31 -4.12
C GLY A 58 -17.48 6.83 -4.07
N ASP A 59 -16.29 7.40 -3.82
CA ASP A 59 -16.07 8.84 -3.80
C ASP A 59 -15.57 9.35 -5.17
N GLU A 60 -16.32 10.25 -5.82
CA GLU A 60 -16.05 10.79 -7.17
C GLU A 60 -15.04 11.95 -7.19
N ARG A 61 -14.28 12.14 -6.10
CA ARG A 61 -13.24 13.18 -6.07
C ARG A 61 -12.13 12.85 -7.07
N ASP A 62 -11.83 13.82 -7.94
CA ASP A 62 -10.77 13.71 -8.92
C ASP A 62 -9.39 13.70 -8.24
N PHE A 63 -8.69 12.55 -8.25
CA PHE A 63 -7.32 12.40 -7.72
C PHE A 63 -6.26 12.73 -8.78
N THR A 64 -6.54 13.63 -9.74
CA THR A 64 -5.55 14.22 -10.65
C THR A 64 -4.52 15.08 -9.90
N GLY A 65 -3.73 14.50 -8.99
CA GLY A 65 -2.36 14.87 -8.64
C GLY A 65 -2.03 16.33 -8.29
N LYS A 66 -3.01 17.23 -8.08
CA LYS A 66 -2.79 18.66 -7.80
C LYS A 66 -3.31 19.06 -6.42
N GLY A 67 -3.26 18.13 -5.47
CA GLY A 67 -3.26 18.49 -4.06
C GLY A 67 -2.02 19.34 -3.78
N LYS A 68 -2.21 20.57 -3.30
CA LYS A 68 -1.14 21.51 -2.90
C LYS A 68 0.02 20.74 -2.29
N ALA A 69 1.24 20.99 -2.77
CA ALA A 69 2.45 20.47 -2.17
C ALA A 69 2.54 20.95 -0.72
N ALA A 70 1.90 20.21 0.21
CA ALA A 70 2.30 20.23 1.60
C ALA A 70 3.78 19.93 1.56
N PHE A 71 4.61 20.79 2.16
CA PHE A 71 6.05 20.60 2.32
C PHE A 71 6.30 19.20 2.87
N SER A 72 6.42 18.23 1.97
CA SER A 72 6.44 16.82 2.31
C SER A 72 7.88 16.57 2.70
N LYS A 73 8.14 16.49 4.01
CA LYS A 73 9.40 15.91 4.51
C LYS A 73 9.62 14.62 3.71
N ASN A 74 10.66 14.61 2.88
CA ASN A 74 10.97 13.47 2.04
C ASN A 74 11.10 12.24 2.95
N PRO A 75 10.16 11.28 2.94
CA PRO A 75 10.11 10.24 3.98
C PRO A 75 11.23 9.20 3.84
N ASN A 76 12.15 9.39 2.88
CA ASN A 76 13.20 8.44 2.52
C ASN A 76 12.66 7.00 2.46
N HIS A 77 11.56 6.81 1.71
CA HIS A 77 10.89 5.51 1.60
C HIS A 77 11.84 4.38 1.18
N GLY A 78 12.92 4.69 0.47
CA GLY A 78 13.99 3.74 0.13
C GLY A 78 14.89 3.33 1.31
N VAL A 79 15.14 4.25 2.25
CA VAL A 79 15.99 4.01 3.44
C VAL A 79 15.24 3.15 4.46
N HIS A 80 13.95 3.41 4.66
CA HIS A 80 13.14 2.72 5.67
C HIS A 80 12.36 1.51 5.13
N ALA A 81 12.36 1.29 3.81
CA ALA A 81 11.63 0.20 3.17
C ALA A 81 10.17 0.08 3.67
N THR A 82 9.50 1.22 3.91
CA THR A 82 8.11 1.26 4.37
C THR A 82 7.20 1.99 3.39
N ARG A 83 5.95 1.56 3.34
CA ARG A 83 4.88 2.14 2.53
C ARG A 83 3.64 2.35 3.38
N ASN A 84 2.96 3.47 3.18
CA ASN A 84 1.68 3.73 3.79
C ASN A 84 0.57 3.25 2.85
N ILE A 85 -0.41 2.54 3.38
CA ILE A 85 -1.61 2.10 2.68
C ILE A 85 -2.86 2.45 3.49
N ASN A 86 -3.96 2.67 2.79
CA ASN A 86 -5.30 2.81 3.30
C ASN A 86 -6.03 1.48 3.07
N ILE A 87 -6.72 0.96 4.08
CA ILE A 87 -7.49 -0.28 4.04
C ILE A 87 -8.92 0.07 4.45
N PRO A 88 -9.93 -0.20 3.60
CA PRO A 88 -11.34 0.03 3.92
C PRO A 88 -11.73 -0.63 5.25
N GLY A 89 -12.45 0.10 6.09
CA GLY A 89 -12.81 -0.33 7.43
C GLY A 89 -11.77 -0.03 8.51
N ILE A 90 -10.54 0.37 8.14
CA ILE A 90 -9.52 0.87 9.08
C ILE A 90 -9.46 2.39 8.96
N ALA A 91 -9.88 3.09 10.03
CA ALA A 91 -9.95 4.55 10.05
C ALA A 91 -8.60 5.27 10.01
N HIS A 92 -7.49 4.54 10.11
CA HIS A 92 -6.14 5.09 10.12
C HIS A 92 -5.26 4.46 9.04
N ILE A 93 -4.27 5.23 8.57
CA ILE A 93 -3.27 4.76 7.61
C ILE A 93 -2.45 3.64 8.24
N VAL A 94 -2.35 2.52 7.54
CA VAL A 94 -1.50 1.38 7.92
C VAL A 94 -0.14 1.53 7.25
N LYS A 95 0.91 1.64 8.06
CA LYS A 95 2.29 1.60 7.58
C LYS A 95 2.75 0.14 7.52
N ILE A 96 3.20 -0.29 6.34
CA ILE A 96 3.73 -1.63 6.11
C ILE A 96 5.20 -1.57 5.72
N HIS A 97 5.94 -2.62 6.06
CA HIS A 97 7.30 -2.82 5.57
C HIS A 97 7.26 -3.61 4.26
N ILE A 98 7.85 -3.08 3.19
CA ILE A 98 7.72 -3.62 1.82
C ILE A 98 8.34 -5.02 1.68
N ARG A 99 9.38 -5.33 2.46
CA ARG A 99 9.99 -6.68 2.48
C ARG A 99 9.17 -7.72 3.22
N LEU A 100 8.09 -7.32 3.89
CA LEU A 100 7.17 -8.24 4.57
C LEU A 100 5.94 -8.57 3.70
N ILE A 101 5.88 -8.04 2.47
CA ILE A 101 4.83 -8.34 1.52
C ILE A 101 5.08 -9.73 0.92
N THR A 102 4.13 -10.65 1.11
CA THR A 102 4.25 -12.04 0.64
C THR A 102 3.46 -12.30 -0.64
N SER A 103 2.38 -11.54 -0.86
CA SER A 103 1.54 -11.63 -2.06
C SER A 103 0.96 -10.27 -2.44
N PHE A 104 0.84 -10.02 -3.73
CA PHE A 104 0.26 -8.82 -4.31
C PHE A 104 -0.62 -9.19 -5.50
N ASN A 105 -1.90 -8.77 -5.48
CA ASN A 105 -2.90 -9.12 -6.51
C ASN A 105 -2.95 -10.63 -6.84
N GLY A 106 -2.81 -11.49 -5.82
CA GLY A 106 -2.81 -12.94 -5.98
C GLY A 106 -1.48 -13.55 -6.44
N LYS A 107 -0.47 -12.73 -6.77
CA LYS A 107 0.86 -13.16 -7.20
C LYS A 107 1.83 -13.18 -6.03
N LYS A 108 2.69 -14.20 -5.96
CA LYS A 108 3.73 -14.30 -4.92
C LYS A 108 4.83 -13.25 -5.17
N VAL A 109 5.18 -12.49 -4.14
CA VAL A 109 6.23 -11.46 -4.26
C VAL A 109 7.61 -12.09 -4.09
N TYR A 110 8.57 -11.67 -4.91
CA TYR A 110 10.00 -11.96 -4.76
C TYR A 110 10.83 -10.67 -4.90
N TRP A 111 12.04 -10.68 -4.35
CA TRP A 111 12.91 -9.50 -4.18
C TRP A 111 14.01 -9.46 -5.24
#